data_AF-A0AAP2E3L2-F1
#
_entry.id   AF-A0AAP2E3L2-F1
#
_cell.length_a   1.000
_cell.length_b   1.000
_cell.length_c   1.000
_cell.angle_alpha   90.00
_cell.angle_beta   90.00
_cell.angle_gamma   90.00
#
_symmetry.space_group_name_H-M   'P 1'
#
loop_
_entity.id
_entity.type
_entity.pdbx_description
1 polymer ?
#
loop_
_entity_poly.entity_id
_entity_poly.type
_entity_poly.pdbx_seq_one_letter_code
_entity_poly.pdbx_strand_id
1 'polypeptide(L)'
;MELNQASVISLARSNEVIRKTLEIIRNNSNAKIIEDDSYEHIIRKFKEFFKIITVKDLQDSLERDQKEFLRFSDYFSRDINVEKLPSYLPLFYYQHYLSAKSEDLSEVIKYFTFPKITDIDFSKAAEIVIDAYKRAKYESISH
;
A
#
# COMPACT_ATOMS: atom_id res chain seq x y z
N MET A 1 20.06 -1.32 8.03
CA MET A 1 19.52 0.03 8.32
C MET A 1 18.11 -0.14 8.87
N GLU A 2 17.84 0.39 10.07
CA GLU A 2 16.51 0.33 10.69
C GLU A 2 15.47 1.07 9.84
N LEU A 3 14.22 0.60 9.86
CA LEU A 3 13.10 1.29 9.26
C LEU A 3 12.70 2.51 10.12
N ASN A 4 13.06 3.68 9.64
CA ASN A 4 12.71 4.99 10.20
C ASN A 4 12.38 6.00 9.09
N GLN A 5 11.93 7.20 9.49
CA GLN A 5 11.49 8.27 8.61
C GLN A 5 12.48 8.58 7.47
N ALA A 6 13.74 8.89 7.80
CA ALA A 6 14.76 9.24 6.81
C ALA A 6 15.05 8.08 5.85
N SER A 7 15.13 6.86 6.39
CA SER A 7 15.41 5.66 5.60
C SER A 7 14.27 5.32 4.62
N VAL A 8 13.01 5.56 5.01
CA VAL A 8 11.83 5.35 4.16
C VAL A 8 11.71 6.43 3.09
N ILE A 9 11.98 7.69 3.40
CA ILE A 9 12.05 8.76 2.39
C ILE A 9 13.09 8.39 1.32
N SER A 10 14.28 7.97 1.74
CA SER A 10 15.35 7.56 0.83
C SER A 10 14.92 6.40 -0.07
N LEU A 11 14.30 5.37 0.51
CA LEU A 11 13.75 4.25 -0.26
C LEU A 11 12.65 4.71 -1.23
N ALA A 12 11.71 5.54 -0.77
CA ALA A 12 10.59 6.02 -1.58
C ALA A 12 11.03 6.78 -2.83
N ARG A 13 12.17 7.49 -2.74
CA ARG A 13 12.76 8.25 -3.85
C ARG A 13 13.59 7.39 -4.82
N SER A 14 14.03 6.20 -4.41
CA SER A 14 14.99 5.39 -5.18
C SER A 14 14.45 4.04 -5.65
N ASN A 15 13.43 3.47 -4.98
CA ASN A 15 12.91 2.16 -5.30
C ASN A 15 12.00 2.17 -6.55
N GLU A 16 12.30 1.29 -7.50
CA GLU A 16 11.59 1.24 -8.79
C GLU A 16 10.12 0.82 -8.65
N VAL A 17 9.81 -0.10 -7.73
CA VAL A 17 8.44 -0.58 -7.49
C VAL A 17 7.56 0.55 -6.95
N ILE A 18 8.09 1.32 -6.00
CA ILE A 18 7.42 2.50 -5.45
C ILE A 18 7.16 3.54 -6.55
N ARG A 19 8.17 3.85 -7.37
CA ARG A 19 8.04 4.81 -8.48
C ARG A 19 6.97 4.38 -9.48
N LYS A 20 7.00 3.12 -9.92
CA LYS A 20 6.01 2.55 -10.85
C LYS A 20 4.59 2.60 -10.28
N THR A 21 4.45 2.31 -8.99
CA THR A 21 3.17 2.40 -8.29
C THR A 21 2.63 3.83 -8.29
N LEU A 22 3.49 4.83 -8.04
CA LEU A 22 3.09 6.24 -8.06
C LEU A 22 2.64 6.68 -9.47
N GLU A 23 3.31 6.18 -10.52
CA GLU A 23 2.92 6.43 -11.91
C GLU A 23 1.56 5.84 -12.24
N ILE A 24 1.29 4.61 -11.81
CA ILE A 24 -0.03 3.96 -11.95
C ILE A 24 -1.12 4.80 -11.29
N ILE A 25 -0.92 5.17 -10.02
CA ILE A 25 -1.90 5.97 -9.26
C ILE A 25 -2.18 7.31 -9.97
N ARG A 26 -1.13 7.98 -10.45
CA ARG A 26 -1.27 9.25 -11.18
C ARG A 26 -2.08 9.09 -12.46
N ASN A 27 -1.80 8.03 -13.24
CA ASN A 27 -2.49 7.78 -14.50
C ASN A 27 -3.97 7.43 -14.30
N ASN A 28 -4.31 6.74 -13.21
CA ASN A 28 -5.68 6.33 -12.93
C ASN A 28 -6.53 7.42 -12.26
N SER A 29 -5.92 8.37 -11.56
CA SER A 29 -6.65 9.39 -10.78
C SER A 29 -6.72 10.77 -11.42
N ASN A 30 -5.88 11.07 -12.43
CA ASN A 30 -5.61 12.44 -12.91
C ASN A 30 -5.20 13.43 -11.79
N ALA A 31 -4.81 12.94 -10.61
CA ALA A 31 -4.51 13.78 -9.46
C ALA A 31 -3.08 14.34 -9.53
N LYS A 32 -2.90 15.53 -8.99
CA LYS A 32 -1.55 16.06 -8.71
C LYS A 32 -0.98 15.39 -7.48
N ILE A 33 0.21 14.81 -7.61
CA ILE A 33 0.95 14.32 -6.45
C ILE A 33 1.53 15.51 -5.68
N ILE A 34 1.23 15.59 -4.39
CA ILE A 34 1.81 16.55 -3.45
C ILE A 34 2.86 15.83 -2.59
N GLU A 35 3.99 16.51 -2.35
CA GLU A 35 5.02 15.97 -1.48
C GLU A 35 4.52 16.02 -0.03
N ASP A 36 4.39 14.83 0.54
CA ASP A 36 4.06 14.60 1.94
C ASP A 36 4.94 13.45 2.42
N ASP A 37 5.93 13.82 3.22
CA ASP A 37 6.90 12.91 3.80
C ASP A 37 6.43 12.38 5.16
N SER A 38 5.14 12.38 5.47
CA SER A 38 4.63 11.87 6.77
C SER A 38 4.48 10.35 6.77
N TYR A 39 5.60 9.63 6.94
CA TYR A 39 5.62 8.16 6.92
C TYR A 39 5.46 7.50 8.29
N GLU A 40 5.34 8.26 9.39
CA GLU A 40 5.36 7.71 10.75
C GLU A 40 4.29 6.61 10.99
N HIS A 41 3.04 6.88 10.60
CA HIS A 41 1.95 5.91 10.71
C HIS A 41 2.19 4.66 9.84
N ILE A 42 2.76 4.85 8.65
CA ILE A 42 3.12 3.77 7.72
C ILE A 42 4.24 2.92 8.34
N ILE A 43 5.33 3.54 8.78
CA ILE A 43 6.47 2.86 9.41
C ILE A 43 6.01 2.01 10.60
N ARG A 44 5.14 2.57 11.45
CA ARG A 44 4.61 1.84 12.60
C ARG A 44 3.87 0.57 12.19
N LYS A 45 2.98 0.64 11.20
CA LYS A 45 2.25 -0.56 10.71
C LYS A 45 3.21 -1.59 10.10
N PHE A 46 4.24 -1.17 9.36
CA PHE A 46 5.26 -2.10 8.86
C PHE A 46 5.97 -2.84 10.00
N LYS A 47 6.44 -2.13 11.02
CA LYS A 47 7.18 -2.74 12.14
C LYS A 47 6.28 -3.62 13.00
N GLU A 48 5.14 -3.10 13.43
CA GLU A 48 4.34 -3.72 14.48
C GLU A 48 3.38 -4.78 13.95
N PHE A 49 2.77 -4.56 12.78
CA PHE A 49 1.79 -5.47 12.18
C PHE A 49 2.46 -6.47 11.22
N PHE A 50 3.25 -5.97 10.27
CA PHE A 50 3.85 -6.81 9.21
C PHE A 50 5.24 -7.37 9.55
N LYS A 51 5.81 -6.99 10.69
CA LYS A 51 7.16 -7.39 11.15
C LYS A 51 8.29 -7.03 10.16
N ILE A 52 8.09 -5.99 9.37
CA ILE A 52 9.10 -5.39 8.50
C ILE A 52 9.84 -4.33 9.31
N ILE A 53 11.04 -4.66 9.79
CA ILE A 53 11.78 -3.85 10.78
C ILE A 53 12.98 -3.10 10.19
N THR A 54 13.48 -3.53 9.03
CA THR A 54 14.58 -2.87 8.31
C THR A 54 14.15 -2.40 6.92
N VAL A 55 14.92 -1.46 6.35
CA VAL A 55 14.73 -1.05 4.94
C VAL A 55 14.95 -2.22 3.97
N LYS A 56 15.90 -3.11 4.29
CA LYS A 56 16.15 -4.30 3.47
C LYS A 56 14.94 -5.23 3.46
N ASP A 57 14.30 -5.45 4.62
CA ASP A 57 13.08 -6.26 4.68
C ASP A 57 11.97 -5.67 3.80
N LEU A 58 11.81 -4.34 3.82
CA LEU A 58 10.81 -3.66 3.00
C LEU A 58 11.13 -3.78 1.51
N GLN A 59 12.39 -3.57 1.14
CA GLN A 59 12.84 -3.69 -0.24
C GLN A 59 12.68 -5.12 -0.77
N ASP A 60 13.19 -6.12 -0.05
CA ASP A 60 13.07 -7.53 -0.41
C ASP A 60 11.59 -7.93 -0.54
N SER A 61 10.73 -7.37 0.31
CA SER A 61 9.28 -7.59 0.26
C SER A 61 8.66 -7.02 -1.02
N LEU A 62 8.94 -5.75 -1.33
CA LEU A 62 8.45 -5.06 -2.53
C LEU A 62 8.89 -5.76 -3.82
N GLU A 63 10.15 -6.18 -3.89
CA GLU A 63 10.71 -6.86 -5.06
C GLU A 63 10.08 -8.25 -5.26
N ARG A 64 9.94 -9.03 -4.18
CA ARG A 64 9.29 -10.34 -4.22
C ARG A 64 7.85 -10.25 -4.72
N ASP A 65 7.11 -9.24 -4.25
CA ASP A 65 5.68 -9.10 -4.50
C ASP A 65 5.35 -8.16 -5.68
N GLN A 66 6.38 -7.65 -6.40
CA GLN A 66 6.26 -6.56 -7.38
C GLN A 66 5.13 -6.75 -8.39
N LYS A 67 5.08 -7.90 -9.07
CA LYS A 67 4.14 -8.11 -10.18
C LYS A 67 2.68 -8.03 -9.72
N GLU A 68 2.39 -8.65 -8.59
CA GLU A 68 1.04 -8.72 -8.03
C GLU A 68 0.67 -7.38 -7.38
N PHE A 69 1.62 -6.74 -6.69
CA PHE A 69 1.41 -5.44 -6.09
C PHE A 69 1.12 -4.35 -7.14
N LEU A 70 1.83 -4.31 -8.27
CA LEU A 70 1.55 -3.33 -9.32
C LEU A 70 0.15 -3.50 -9.92
N ARG A 71 -0.34 -4.74 -10.08
CA ARG A 71 -1.72 -5.01 -10.52
C ARG A 71 -2.74 -4.60 -9.47
N PHE A 72 -2.45 -4.87 -8.20
CA PHE A 72 -3.27 -4.40 -7.09
C PHE A 72 -3.37 -2.89 -7.10
N SER A 73 -2.24 -2.17 -7.23
CA SER A 73 -2.24 -0.72 -7.30
C SER A 73 -2.99 -0.17 -8.49
N ASP A 74 -2.93 -0.84 -9.65
CA ASP A 74 -3.72 -0.47 -10.83
C ASP A 74 -5.21 -0.54 -10.52
N TYR A 75 -5.70 -1.70 -10.07
CA TYR A 75 -7.12 -1.85 -9.76
C TYR A 75 -7.57 -0.93 -8.62
N PHE A 76 -6.81 -0.87 -7.52
CA PHE A 76 -7.16 -0.14 -6.31
C PHE A 76 -7.14 1.39 -6.48
N SER A 77 -6.49 1.89 -7.53
CA SER A 77 -6.48 3.33 -7.86
C SER A 77 -7.53 3.75 -8.89
N ARG A 78 -8.30 2.80 -9.45
CA ARG A 78 -9.38 3.13 -10.38
C ARG A 78 -10.46 3.94 -9.68
N ASP A 79 -11.09 4.82 -10.44
CA ASP A 79 -12.22 5.64 -10.00
C ASP A 79 -11.92 6.61 -8.84
N ILE A 80 -10.63 6.85 -8.53
CA ILE A 80 -10.23 7.91 -7.61
C ILE A 80 -10.37 9.26 -8.32
N ASN A 81 -11.37 10.03 -7.90
CA ASN A 81 -11.61 11.37 -8.42
C ASN A 81 -11.31 12.42 -7.34
N VAL A 82 -10.03 12.76 -7.19
CA VAL A 82 -9.58 13.84 -6.29
C VAL A 82 -8.49 14.67 -6.95
N GLU A 83 -8.39 15.95 -6.60
CA GLU A 83 -7.42 16.85 -7.24
C GLU A 83 -5.97 16.60 -6.79
N LYS A 84 -5.77 16.14 -5.55
CA LYS A 84 -4.45 16.02 -4.92
C LYS A 84 -4.33 14.72 -4.15
N LEU A 85 -3.16 14.09 -4.26
CA LEU A 85 -2.83 12.84 -3.59
C LEU A 85 -1.42 12.91 -2.98
N PRO A 86 -1.21 12.39 -1.76
CA PRO A 86 0.10 12.46 -1.11
C PRO A 86 1.11 11.49 -1.72
N SER A 87 2.39 11.86 -1.70
CA SER A 87 3.50 11.06 -2.24
C SER A 87 3.74 9.74 -1.51
N TYR A 88 3.27 9.59 -0.27
CA TYR A 88 3.41 8.35 0.50
C TYR A 88 2.47 7.22 0.05
N LEU A 89 1.51 7.50 -0.85
CA LEU A 89 0.47 6.54 -1.24
C LEU A 89 0.97 5.18 -1.68
N PRO A 90 2.07 5.04 -2.45
CA PRO A 90 2.57 3.71 -2.82
C PRO A 90 2.82 2.81 -1.62
N LEU A 91 3.43 3.34 -0.55
CA LEU A 91 3.70 2.54 0.66
C LEU A 91 2.44 2.31 1.48
N PHE A 92 1.49 3.25 1.47
CA PHE A 92 0.17 3.06 2.06
C PHE A 92 -0.61 1.93 1.34
N TYR A 93 -0.61 1.93 0.00
CA TYR A 93 -1.20 0.87 -0.81
C TYR A 93 -0.50 -0.46 -0.60
N TYR A 94 0.82 -0.45 -0.42
CA TYR A 94 1.56 -1.67 -0.14
C TYR A 94 1.10 -2.33 1.17
N GLN A 95 0.73 -1.56 2.19
CA GLN A 95 0.18 -2.12 3.43
C GLN A 95 -1.20 -2.75 3.23
N HIS A 96 -2.05 -2.14 2.42
CA HIS A 96 -3.34 -2.71 2.04
C HIS A 96 -3.16 -4.02 1.26
N TYR A 97 -2.24 -4.03 0.29
CA TYR A 97 -1.87 -5.24 -0.43
C TYR A 97 -1.42 -6.34 0.54
N LEU A 98 -0.46 -6.05 1.43
CA LEU A 98 0.07 -7.03 2.38
C LEU A 98 -1.01 -7.60 3.32
N SER A 99 -1.95 -6.78 3.80
CA SER A 99 -3.02 -7.29 4.67
C SER A 99 -3.98 -8.19 3.91
N ALA A 100 -4.35 -7.82 2.68
CA ALA A 100 -5.29 -8.59 1.87
C ALA A 100 -4.74 -9.89 1.29
N LYS A 101 -3.41 -10.12 1.31
CA LYS A 101 -2.81 -11.42 0.97
C LYS A 101 -3.34 -12.59 1.79
N SER A 102 -3.83 -12.32 3.01
CA SER A 102 -4.47 -13.33 3.85
C SER A 102 -5.80 -13.82 3.27
N GLU A 103 -6.45 -13.01 2.43
CA GLU A 103 -7.83 -13.19 1.97
C GLU A 103 -8.85 -13.38 3.12
N ASP A 104 -8.46 -13.08 4.36
CA ASP A 104 -9.24 -13.23 5.58
C ASP A 104 -9.78 -11.86 6.02
N LEU A 105 -11.10 -11.72 6.00
CA LEU A 105 -11.79 -10.49 6.37
C LEU A 105 -11.44 -10.01 7.78
N SER A 106 -11.33 -10.93 8.75
CA SER A 106 -11.04 -10.60 10.14
C SER A 106 -9.60 -10.08 10.30
N GLU A 107 -8.63 -10.66 9.58
CA GLU A 107 -7.25 -10.17 9.59
C GLU A 107 -7.12 -8.78 8.95
N VAL A 108 -7.83 -8.54 7.85
CA VAL A 108 -7.84 -7.21 7.21
C VAL A 108 -8.53 -6.17 8.10
N ILE A 109 -9.62 -6.53 8.80
CA ILE A 109 -10.25 -5.65 9.80
C ILE A 109 -9.28 -5.36 10.96
N LYS A 110 -8.53 -6.35 11.46
CA LYS A 110 -7.49 -6.13 12.47
C LYS A 110 -6.43 -5.13 12.00
N TYR A 111 -6.02 -5.21 10.73
CA TYR A 111 -5.10 -4.25 10.12
C TYR A 111 -5.67 -2.81 10.09
N PHE A 112 -6.95 -2.65 9.73
CA PHE A 112 -7.60 -1.33 9.68
C PHE A 112 -7.78 -0.72 11.06
N THR A 113 -8.11 -1.56 12.05
CA THR A 113 -8.27 -1.17 13.45
C THR A 113 -6.95 -1.05 14.20
N PHE A 114 -5.78 -1.17 13.54
CA PHE A 114 -4.48 -1.10 14.20
C PHE A 114 -3.87 0.32 14.23
N PRO A 115 -3.38 0.79 15.40
CA PRO A 115 -3.67 0.27 16.74
C PRO A 115 -5.13 0.56 17.12
N LYS A 116 -5.72 -0.20 18.06
CA LYS A 116 -7.14 -0.12 18.41
C LYS A 116 -7.51 1.24 19.00
N ILE A 117 -7.83 2.20 18.14
CA ILE A 117 -8.13 3.59 18.50
C ILE A 117 -9.64 3.89 18.36
N THR A 118 -10.41 3.04 17.67
CA THR A 118 -11.77 3.38 17.26
C THR A 118 -12.70 2.16 17.24
N ASP A 119 -14.01 2.41 17.41
CA ASP A 119 -15.09 1.44 17.22
C ASP A 119 -15.73 1.55 15.82
N ILE A 120 -15.02 2.12 14.85
CA ILE A 120 -15.48 2.24 13.46
C ILE A 120 -15.56 0.84 12.83
N ASP A 121 -16.66 0.56 12.15
CA ASP A 121 -16.80 -0.63 11.33
C ASP A 121 -15.99 -0.49 10.02
N PHE A 122 -14.93 -1.28 9.91
CA PHE A 122 -14.06 -1.32 8.73
C PHE A 122 -14.39 -2.47 7.77
N SER A 123 -15.48 -3.21 7.97
CA SER A 123 -15.80 -4.40 7.16
C SER A 123 -15.87 -4.07 5.67
N LYS A 124 -16.54 -2.99 5.28
CA LYS A 124 -16.61 -2.57 3.88
C LYS A 124 -15.24 -2.19 3.30
N ALA A 125 -14.40 -1.49 4.08
CA ALA A 125 -13.06 -1.15 3.65
C ALA A 125 -12.20 -2.42 3.47
N ALA A 126 -12.33 -3.39 4.37
CA ALA A 126 -11.65 -4.67 4.30
C ALA A 126 -12.09 -5.49 3.07
N GLU A 127 -13.39 -5.54 2.77
CA GLU A 127 -13.92 -6.17 1.56
C GLU A 127 -13.36 -5.56 0.28
N ILE A 128 -13.30 -4.21 0.18
CA ILE A 128 -12.76 -3.52 -1.00
C ILE A 128 -11.30 -3.91 -1.24
N VAL A 129 -10.48 -3.94 -0.19
CA VAL A 129 -9.06 -4.30 -0.35
C VAL A 129 -8.91 -5.77 -0.73
N ILE A 130 -9.72 -6.67 -0.16
CA ILE A 130 -9.71 -8.10 -0.52
C ILE A 130 -10.16 -8.30 -1.98
N ASP A 131 -11.20 -7.61 -2.45
CA ASP A 131 -11.64 -7.68 -3.85
C ASP A 131 -10.51 -7.22 -4.79
N ALA A 132 -9.88 -6.08 -4.49
CA ALA A 132 -8.76 -5.57 -5.27
C ALA A 132 -7.59 -6.56 -5.33
N TYR A 133 -7.27 -7.22 -4.21
CA TYR A 133 -6.26 -8.27 -4.16
C TYR A 133 -6.61 -9.48 -5.03
N LYS A 134 -7.85 -9.99 -4.92
CA LYS A 134 -8.32 -11.13 -5.71
C LYS A 134 -8.26 -10.84 -7.21
N ARG A 135 -8.66 -9.64 -7.63
CA ARG A 135 -8.58 -9.25 -9.05
C ARG A 135 -7.15 -9.15 -9.55
N ALA A 136 -6.24 -8.55 -8.75
CA ALA A 136 -4.82 -8.49 -9.09
C ALA A 136 -4.18 -9.87 -9.26
N LYS A 137 -4.60 -10.85 -8.45
CA LYS A 137 -4.12 -12.22 -8.46
C LYS A 137 -4.67 -13.06 -9.61
N TYR A 138 -5.97 -12.94 -9.90
CA TYR A 138 -6.67 -13.87 -10.80
C TYR A 138 -7.06 -13.29 -12.17
N GLU A 139 -7.14 -11.97 -12.34
CA GLU A 139 -7.44 -11.39 -13.65
C GLU A 139 -6.16 -11.32 -14.50
N SER A 140 -6.20 -12.01 -15.65
CA SER A 140 -5.21 -11.86 -16.70
C SER A 140 -5.38 -10.48 -17.32
N ILE A 141 -4.30 -9.71 -17.47
CA ILE A 141 -4.36 -8.43 -18.17
C ILE A 141 -4.67 -8.73 -19.63
N SER A 142 -5.92 -8.55 -20.05
CA SER A 142 -6.27 -8.51 -21.47
C SER A 142 -5.60 -7.26 -22.04
N HIS A 143 -4.55 -7.44 -22.85
CA HIS A 143 -3.96 -6.36 -23.67
C HIS A 143 -4.76 -6.23 -24.95
#